data_AF-A0A967LMW9-F1
#
_entry.id   AF-A0A967LMW9-F1
#
_cell.length_a   1.000
_cell.length_b   1.000
_cell.length_c   1.000
_cell.angle_alpha   90.00
_cell.angle_beta   90.00
_cell.angle_gamma   90.00
#
_symmetry.space_group_name_H-M   'P 1'
#
loop_
_entity.id
_entity.type
_entity.pdbx_description
1 polymer ?
#
loop_
_entity_poly.entity_id
_entity_poly.type
_entity_poly.pdbx_seq_one_letter_code
_entity_poly.pdbx_strand_id
1 'polypeptide(L)'
;MDIRDRTVLLLGGSGLVGLAVARALVPHGPRKIVLTALTRAEVEPAAEEFRAEAGGIEVATEWGDMFWPESLKDRSRGDVLQDPDARARLLDDLYGDLTDDVVGRSHFASMLDRHRPDIVVDCVNTATAFAYQNVFASASLLRQQADAGECSREAVERHLATLYLPQLIRHVQIALEAMRRAGTGLYLKIGTAGTGGQGLNIPFTHSEERPSRMLLAKSGVAGAHTLLLYLMARTPGAPAVKEIKPTAAISWKRIAYGEVRKRGRGIERCDATGPLPIEDAFGAAADSGYRATGETLEGVYLDAGENGLFSLGEFETLTALGLMEYITPEEIADDVVREIRGYPTGHDVVG
;
A
#
# COMPACT_ATOMS: atom_id res chain seq x y z
N MET A 1 -15.34 16.11 12.94
CA MET A 1 -14.79 15.71 14.25
C MET A 1 -13.72 16.72 14.66
N ASP A 2 -13.56 17.01 15.95
CA ASP A 2 -12.44 17.83 16.44
C ASP A 2 -11.18 16.98 16.56
N ILE A 3 -10.07 17.44 16.00
CA ILE A 3 -8.75 16.77 16.01
C ILE A 3 -7.98 17.11 17.29
N ARG A 4 -8.28 18.26 17.92
CA ARG A 4 -7.55 18.72 19.09
C ARG A 4 -7.61 17.71 20.23
N ASP A 5 -6.46 17.49 20.87
CA ASP A 5 -6.29 16.57 22.00
C ASP A 5 -6.65 15.11 21.70
N ARG A 6 -6.74 14.72 20.42
CA ARG A 6 -7.03 13.35 19.97
C ARG A 6 -5.78 12.51 19.76
N THR A 7 -5.95 11.19 19.84
CA THR A 7 -4.95 10.22 19.37
C THR A 7 -5.27 9.80 17.95
N VAL A 8 -4.31 9.99 17.05
CA VAL A 8 -4.43 9.63 15.63
C VAL A 8 -3.47 8.48 15.31
N LEU A 9 -3.99 7.39 14.76
CA LEU A 9 -3.19 6.28 14.24
C LEU A 9 -3.11 6.38 12.71
N LEU A 10 -1.89 6.42 12.18
CA LEU A 10 -1.64 6.50 10.74
C LEU A 10 -1.10 5.15 10.22
N LEU A 11 -1.96 4.38 9.56
CA LEU A 11 -1.54 3.14 8.90
C LEU A 11 -0.74 3.47 7.65
N GLY A 12 0.51 3.00 7.56
CA GLY A 12 1.43 3.46 6.51
C GLY A 12 1.93 4.90 6.75
N GLY A 13 2.04 5.31 8.01
CA GLY A 13 2.46 6.65 8.44
C GLY A 13 3.89 7.04 8.02
N SER A 14 4.78 6.08 7.77
CA SER A 14 6.12 6.34 7.22
C SER A 14 6.13 6.56 5.70
N GLY A 15 5.01 6.22 5.03
CA GLY A 15 4.84 6.40 3.60
C GLY A 15 4.64 7.86 3.23
N LEU A 16 4.78 8.15 1.93
CA LEU A 16 4.71 9.50 1.38
C LEU A 16 3.44 10.26 1.82
N VAL A 17 2.27 9.66 1.64
CA VAL A 17 0.99 10.26 2.03
C VAL A 17 0.80 10.26 3.55
N GLY A 18 1.19 9.18 4.24
CA GLY A 18 1.06 9.08 5.69
C GLY A 18 1.83 10.19 6.43
N LEU A 19 3.04 10.49 5.99
CA LEU A 19 3.86 11.55 6.57
C LEU A 19 3.31 12.95 6.26
N ALA A 20 2.80 13.18 5.04
CA ALA A 20 2.13 14.42 4.68
C ALA A 20 0.87 14.65 5.53
N VAL A 21 0.08 13.60 5.79
CA VAL A 21 -1.06 13.66 6.71
C VAL A 21 -0.60 13.97 8.14
N ALA A 22 0.48 13.34 8.62
CA ALA A 22 1.03 13.62 9.95
C ALA A 22 1.38 15.11 10.11
N ARG A 23 2.06 15.68 9.11
CA ARG A 23 2.41 17.12 9.05
C ARG A 23 1.19 18.02 9.00
N ALA A 24 0.21 17.71 8.16
CA ALA A 24 -1.03 18.47 8.03
C ALA A 24 -1.88 18.46 9.31
N LEU A 25 -1.74 17.44 10.16
CA LEU A 25 -2.42 17.37 11.45
C LEU A 25 -1.78 18.25 12.53
N VAL A 26 -0.50 18.62 12.42
CA VAL A 26 0.22 19.39 13.45
C VAL A 26 -0.50 20.69 13.85
N PRO A 27 -0.94 21.56 12.91
CA PRO A 27 -1.64 22.81 13.24
C PRO A 27 -2.96 22.61 13.99
N HIS A 28 -3.50 21.39 14.01
CA HIS A 28 -4.75 21.05 14.68
C HIS A 28 -4.55 20.56 16.12
N GLY A 29 -3.30 20.37 16.55
CA GLY A 29 -2.94 20.03 17.93
C GLY A 29 -3.52 18.71 18.45
N PRO A 30 -3.34 17.57 17.74
CA PRO A 30 -3.64 16.27 18.32
C PRO A 30 -2.75 16.02 19.55
N ARG A 31 -3.22 15.23 20.51
CA ARG A 31 -2.42 14.82 21.68
C ARG A 31 -1.27 13.90 21.26
N LYS A 32 -1.58 12.96 20.36
CA LYS A 32 -0.67 11.88 19.97
C LYS A 32 -0.87 11.49 18.51
N ILE A 33 0.24 11.28 17.79
CA ILE A 33 0.27 10.67 16.46
C ILE A 33 1.08 9.39 16.54
N VAL A 34 0.48 8.28 16.10
CA VAL A 34 1.13 6.97 15.99
C VAL A 34 1.43 6.71 14.53
N LEU A 35 2.72 6.68 14.18
CA LEU A 35 3.17 6.31 12.84
C LEU A 35 3.37 4.80 12.77
N THR A 36 2.95 4.19 11.66
CA THR A 36 3.15 2.75 11.44
C THR A 36 3.85 2.47 10.11
N ALA A 37 4.53 1.33 10.05
CA ALA A 37 5.11 0.78 8.82
C ALA A 37 5.12 -0.76 8.88
N LEU A 38 5.55 -1.42 7.80
CA LEU A 38 5.74 -2.87 7.80
C LEU A 38 6.92 -3.26 8.69
N THR A 39 8.00 -2.48 8.65
CA THR A 39 9.22 -2.77 9.41
C THR A 39 9.65 -1.61 10.31
N ARG A 40 10.37 -1.95 11.39
CA ARG A 40 10.97 -0.96 12.28
C ARG A 40 11.91 0.00 11.54
N ALA A 41 12.68 -0.52 10.58
CA ALA A 41 13.65 0.25 9.81
C ALA A 41 13.00 1.31 8.90
N GLU A 42 11.71 1.14 8.57
CA GLU A 42 10.95 2.13 7.79
C GLU A 42 10.33 3.21 8.69
N VAL A 43 9.80 2.84 9.86
CA VAL A 43 9.05 3.78 10.71
C VAL A 43 9.94 4.67 11.57
N GLU A 44 11.05 4.14 12.10
CA GLU A 44 11.89 4.90 13.04
C GLU A 44 12.53 6.13 12.39
N PRO A 45 13.15 6.06 11.19
CA PRO A 45 13.71 7.24 10.55
C PRO A 45 12.65 8.29 10.22
N ALA A 46 11.48 7.87 9.74
CA ALA A 46 10.38 8.79 9.44
C ALA A 46 9.85 9.48 10.71
N ALA A 47 9.79 8.75 11.83
CA ALA A 47 9.39 9.32 13.11
C ALA A 47 10.45 10.27 13.68
N GLU A 48 11.74 9.98 13.50
CA GLU A 48 12.83 10.91 13.89
C GLU A 48 12.74 12.22 13.13
N GLU A 49 12.53 12.17 11.81
CA GLU A 49 12.30 13.36 10.99
C GLU A 49 11.05 14.13 11.47
N PHE A 50 9.93 13.44 11.64
CA PHE A 50 8.67 14.07 12.03
C PHE A 50 8.70 14.69 13.43
N ARG A 51 9.43 14.12 14.39
CA ARG A 51 9.55 14.66 15.76
C ARG A 51 10.10 16.09 15.79
N ALA A 52 10.94 16.46 14.82
CA ALA A 52 11.44 17.84 14.71
C ALA A 52 10.33 18.85 14.34
N GLU A 53 9.26 18.39 13.70
CA GLU A 53 8.13 19.18 13.22
C GLU A 53 6.89 19.07 14.13
N ALA A 54 6.85 18.07 15.01
CA ALA A 54 5.68 17.68 15.79
C ALA A 54 5.21 18.71 16.84
N GLY A 55 6.00 19.76 17.13
CA GLY A 55 5.52 20.90 17.92
C GLY A 55 4.97 20.57 19.32
N GLY A 56 5.47 19.51 19.97
CA GLY A 56 5.02 19.06 21.29
C GLY A 56 3.99 17.92 21.30
N ILE A 57 3.53 17.48 20.12
CA ILE A 57 2.68 16.30 19.96
C ILE A 57 3.47 15.03 20.36
N GLU A 58 2.84 14.11 21.08
CA GLU A 58 3.44 12.80 21.36
C GLU A 58 3.54 11.98 20.06
N VAL A 59 4.77 11.60 19.67
CA VAL A 59 5.02 10.75 18.50
C VAL A 59 5.36 9.34 18.95
N ALA A 60 4.50 8.38 18.61
CA ALA A 60 4.75 6.96 18.83
C ALA A 60 4.92 6.20 17.51
N THR A 61 5.54 5.03 17.57
CA THR A 61 5.78 4.17 16.42
C THR A 61 5.27 2.75 16.67
N GLU A 62 4.73 2.12 15.64
CA GLU A 62 4.35 0.71 15.59
C GLU A 62 4.82 0.09 14.28
N TRP A 63 5.05 -1.21 14.25
CA TRP A 63 5.42 -1.91 13.03
C TRP A 63 5.00 -3.37 13.02
N GLY A 64 4.83 -3.88 11.81
CA GLY A 64 4.45 -5.25 11.53
C GLY A 64 3.37 -5.30 10.45
N ASP A 65 3.16 -6.47 9.88
CA ASP A 65 2.08 -6.68 8.93
C ASP A 65 0.73 -6.73 9.67
N MET A 66 -0.11 -5.72 9.42
CA MET A 66 -1.43 -5.60 10.02
C MET A 66 -2.42 -6.72 9.63
N PHE A 67 -2.10 -7.52 8.61
CA PHE A 67 -2.91 -8.67 8.21
C PHE A 67 -2.53 -9.96 8.96
N TRP A 68 -1.46 -9.95 9.76
CA TRP A 68 -1.03 -11.11 10.56
C TRP A 68 -1.59 -11.11 11.99
N PRO A 69 -1.59 -12.29 12.64
CA PRO A 69 -1.60 -12.37 14.09
C PRO A 69 -0.36 -11.68 14.70
N GLU A 70 -0.50 -11.12 15.90
CA GLU A 70 0.56 -10.40 16.64
C GLU A 70 1.86 -11.22 16.72
N SER A 71 1.74 -12.53 17.01
CA SER A 71 2.89 -13.44 17.12
C SER A 71 3.66 -13.66 15.81
N LEU A 72 3.07 -13.28 14.67
CA LEU A 72 3.63 -13.46 13.33
C LEU A 72 3.88 -12.13 12.61
N LYS A 73 3.62 -10.99 13.25
CA LYS A 73 3.61 -9.66 12.60
C LYS A 73 4.91 -9.30 11.88
N ASP A 74 6.05 -9.80 12.36
CA ASP A 74 7.38 -9.49 11.83
C ASP A 74 7.87 -10.56 10.81
N ARG A 75 7.09 -11.61 10.56
CA ARG A 75 7.45 -12.67 9.60
C ARG A 75 7.04 -12.29 8.19
N SER A 76 7.85 -12.68 7.20
CA SER A 76 7.44 -12.54 5.81
C SER A 76 6.32 -13.53 5.49
N ARG A 77 5.50 -13.19 4.50
CA ARG A 77 4.48 -14.12 3.97
C ARG A 77 5.08 -15.45 3.52
N GLY A 78 6.27 -15.43 2.92
CA GLY A 78 6.97 -16.64 2.50
C GLY A 78 7.27 -17.56 3.68
N ASP A 79 7.79 -17.00 4.78
CA ASP A 79 8.12 -17.75 5.99
C ASP A 79 6.87 -18.32 6.68
N VAL A 80 5.77 -17.56 6.70
CA VAL A 80 4.49 -18.02 7.26
C VAL A 80 3.92 -19.17 6.44
N LEU A 81 3.97 -19.07 5.10
CA LEU A 81 3.40 -20.11 4.22
C LEU A 81 4.27 -21.36 4.11
N GLN A 82 5.55 -21.31 4.46
CA GLN A 82 6.43 -22.49 4.54
C GLN A 82 6.20 -23.29 5.83
N ASP A 83 5.89 -22.60 6.93
CA ASP A 83 5.63 -23.20 8.24
C ASP A 83 4.22 -23.82 8.32
N PRO A 84 4.10 -25.15 8.50
CA PRO A 84 2.81 -25.83 8.52
C PRO A 84 1.84 -25.33 9.59
N ASP A 85 2.33 -25.05 10.80
CA ASP A 85 1.49 -24.65 11.93
C ASP A 85 1.03 -23.20 11.77
N ALA A 86 1.95 -22.32 11.33
CA ALA A 86 1.61 -20.93 11.04
C ALA A 86 0.64 -20.80 9.87
N ARG A 87 0.83 -21.60 8.80
CA ARG A 87 -0.07 -21.64 7.65
C ARG A 87 -1.45 -22.18 8.02
N ALA A 88 -1.53 -23.26 8.79
CA ALA A 88 -2.80 -23.79 9.26
C ALA A 88 -3.57 -22.75 10.08
N ARG A 89 -2.90 -22.11 11.05
CA ARG A 89 -3.50 -21.05 11.87
C ARG A 89 -3.99 -19.87 11.04
N LEU A 90 -3.21 -19.43 10.04
CA LEU A 90 -3.65 -18.37 9.12
C LEU A 90 -4.95 -18.76 8.42
N LEU A 91 -5.02 -19.98 7.89
CA LEU A 91 -6.20 -20.45 7.17
C LEU A 91 -7.41 -20.59 8.07
N ASP A 92 -7.23 -21.09 9.29
CA ASP A 92 -8.29 -21.17 10.29
C ASP A 92 -8.82 -19.78 10.65
N ASP A 93 -7.94 -18.79 10.83
CA ASP A 93 -8.32 -17.39 11.09
C ASP A 93 -9.05 -16.78 9.89
N LEU A 94 -8.62 -17.13 8.69
CA LEU A 94 -9.15 -16.59 7.44
C LEU A 94 -10.56 -17.12 7.15
N TYR A 95 -10.73 -18.44 7.23
CA TYR A 95 -11.94 -19.15 6.78
C TYR A 95 -12.89 -19.58 7.91
N GLY A 96 -12.43 -19.63 9.16
CA GLY A 96 -13.24 -20.01 10.32
C GLY A 96 -14.18 -18.89 10.79
N ASP A 97 -14.84 -19.09 11.93
CA ASP A 97 -15.71 -18.07 12.50
C ASP A 97 -14.91 -16.87 13.05
N LEU A 98 -15.47 -15.67 13.02
CA LEU A 98 -14.90 -14.52 13.72
C LEU A 98 -15.18 -14.63 15.21
N THR A 99 -14.21 -15.14 15.97
CA THR A 99 -14.28 -15.24 17.43
C THR A 99 -13.51 -14.10 18.12
N ASP A 100 -13.78 -13.89 19.41
CA ASP A 100 -13.01 -12.95 20.22
C ASP A 100 -11.52 -13.28 20.23
N ASP A 101 -11.16 -14.56 20.18
CA ASP A 101 -9.77 -14.99 20.10
C ASP A 101 -9.13 -14.61 18.77
N VAL A 102 -9.87 -14.66 17.65
CA VAL A 102 -9.38 -14.24 16.31
C VAL A 102 -9.06 -12.75 16.33
N VAL A 103 -9.97 -11.95 16.89
CA VAL A 103 -9.77 -10.50 17.03
C VAL A 103 -8.61 -10.22 17.98
N GLY A 104 -8.61 -10.85 19.17
CA GLY A 104 -7.60 -10.61 20.21
C GLY A 104 -6.17 -10.99 19.82
N ARG A 105 -5.99 -11.95 18.91
CA ARG A 105 -4.66 -12.30 18.38
C ARG A 105 -4.22 -11.48 17.18
N SER A 106 -5.10 -10.68 16.56
CA SER A 106 -4.74 -9.87 15.40
C SER A 106 -3.75 -8.77 15.80
N HIS A 107 -2.73 -8.56 14.96
CA HIS A 107 -1.80 -7.44 15.16
C HIS A 107 -2.51 -6.09 15.06
N PHE A 108 -3.41 -5.94 14.07
CA PHE A 108 -4.21 -4.72 13.90
C PHE A 108 -5.05 -4.40 15.15
N ALA A 109 -5.75 -5.40 15.68
CA ALA A 109 -6.54 -5.21 16.89
C ALA A 109 -5.67 -4.89 18.11
N SER A 110 -4.51 -5.53 18.22
CA SER A 110 -3.55 -5.28 19.30
C SER A 110 -3.02 -3.85 19.27
N MET A 111 -2.72 -3.30 18.08
CA MET A 111 -2.34 -1.88 17.94
C MET A 111 -3.46 -0.93 18.39
N LEU A 112 -4.71 -1.20 18.01
CA LEU A 112 -5.86 -0.39 18.40
C LEU A 112 -6.12 -0.46 19.92
N ASP A 113 -5.94 -1.62 20.54
CA ASP A 113 -6.07 -1.77 21.99
C ASP A 113 -4.97 -1.03 22.76
N ARG A 114 -3.71 -1.10 22.29
CA ARG A 114 -2.56 -0.39 22.88
C ARG A 114 -2.71 1.12 22.82
N HIS A 115 -3.17 1.66 21.68
CA HIS A 115 -3.16 3.10 21.43
C HIS A 115 -4.51 3.78 21.63
N ARG A 116 -5.62 3.03 21.61
CA ARG A 116 -6.98 3.57 21.72
C ARG A 116 -7.20 4.82 20.85
N PRO A 117 -6.92 4.76 19.52
CA PRO A 117 -6.99 5.95 18.69
C PRO A 117 -8.43 6.42 18.53
N ASP A 118 -8.63 7.73 18.65
CA ASP A 118 -9.89 8.40 18.33
C ASP A 118 -10.11 8.41 16.80
N ILE A 119 -9.02 8.54 16.04
CA ILE A 119 -9.01 8.65 14.58
C ILE A 119 -8.00 7.65 14.01
N VAL A 120 -8.41 6.89 13.00
CA VAL A 120 -7.53 6.05 12.19
C VAL A 120 -7.53 6.61 10.77
N VAL A 121 -6.35 6.92 10.25
CA VAL A 121 -6.16 7.22 8.82
C VAL A 121 -5.37 6.06 8.21
N ASP A 122 -5.98 5.37 7.25
CA ASP A 122 -5.39 4.22 6.59
C ASP A 122 -4.82 4.61 5.21
N CYS A 123 -3.50 4.77 5.15
CA CYS A 123 -2.74 5.03 3.92
C CYS A 123 -2.17 3.75 3.28
N VAL A 124 -2.38 2.57 3.85
CA VAL A 124 -1.84 1.30 3.32
C VAL A 124 -2.60 0.91 2.06
N ASN A 125 -1.91 0.59 0.97
CA ASN A 125 -2.61 0.12 -0.22
C ASN A 125 -3.02 -1.36 -0.11
N THR A 126 -4.08 -1.64 0.66
CA THR A 126 -4.64 -2.99 0.91
C THR A 126 -4.91 -3.75 -0.39
N ALA A 127 -5.41 -3.06 -1.42
CA ALA A 127 -5.68 -3.67 -2.71
C ALA A 127 -4.40 -4.13 -3.41
N THR A 128 -3.33 -3.34 -3.37
CA THR A 128 -1.99 -3.74 -3.84
C THR A 128 -1.48 -4.94 -3.03
N ALA A 129 -1.54 -4.86 -1.69
CA ALA A 129 -1.02 -5.90 -0.80
C ALA A 129 -1.64 -7.29 -1.07
N PHE A 130 -2.92 -7.36 -1.43
CA PHE A 130 -3.58 -8.61 -1.80
C PHE A 130 -3.39 -8.99 -3.26
N ALA A 131 -3.60 -8.06 -4.20
CA ALA A 131 -3.53 -8.38 -5.64
C ALA A 131 -2.14 -8.88 -6.07
N TYR A 132 -1.07 -8.41 -5.43
CA TYR A 132 0.30 -8.79 -5.76
C TYR A 132 0.67 -10.20 -5.29
N GLN A 133 -0.17 -10.86 -4.51
CA GLN A 133 -0.02 -12.28 -4.19
C GLN A 133 -0.29 -13.19 -5.41
N ASN A 134 -0.79 -12.62 -6.52
CA ASN A 134 -0.91 -13.24 -7.84
C ASN A 134 -1.67 -14.58 -7.83
N VAL A 135 -2.97 -14.50 -7.53
CA VAL A 135 -3.90 -15.64 -7.55
C VAL A 135 -3.90 -16.39 -8.89
N PHE A 136 -3.62 -15.71 -9.99
CA PHE A 136 -3.59 -16.31 -11.33
C PHE A 136 -2.40 -17.25 -11.51
N ALA A 137 -1.21 -16.84 -11.05
CA ALA A 137 -0.03 -17.70 -11.05
C ALA A 137 -0.23 -18.88 -10.09
N SER A 138 -0.76 -18.62 -8.89
CA SER A 138 -1.06 -19.67 -7.90
C SER A 138 -2.06 -20.72 -8.44
N ALA A 139 -3.15 -20.28 -9.07
CA ALA A 139 -4.14 -21.18 -9.67
C ALA A 139 -3.55 -22.01 -10.83
N SER A 140 -2.71 -21.39 -11.67
CA SER A 140 -2.05 -22.09 -12.78
C SER A 140 -1.11 -23.17 -12.29
N LEU A 141 -0.30 -22.86 -11.26
CA LEU A 141 0.61 -23.81 -10.63
C LEU A 141 -0.16 -24.96 -9.96
N LEU A 142 -1.21 -24.65 -9.19
CA LEU A 142 -2.02 -25.67 -8.52
C LEU A 142 -2.66 -26.62 -9.54
N ARG A 143 -3.17 -26.08 -10.66
CA ARG A 143 -3.74 -26.88 -11.74
C ARG A 143 -2.70 -27.79 -12.39
N GLN A 144 -1.51 -27.27 -12.69
CA GLN A 144 -0.42 -28.06 -13.24
C GLN A 144 -0.04 -29.23 -12.33
N GLN A 145 0.05 -28.98 -11.01
CA GLN A 145 0.33 -30.01 -10.02
C GLN A 145 -0.80 -31.04 -9.94
N ALA A 146 -2.06 -30.61 -10.04
CA ALA A 146 -3.20 -31.53 -10.08
C ALA A 146 -3.17 -32.41 -11.34
N ASP A 147 -2.87 -31.83 -12.51
CA ASP A 147 -2.76 -32.56 -13.79
C ASP A 147 -1.60 -33.58 -13.76
N ALA A 148 -0.52 -33.28 -13.04
CA ALA A 148 0.61 -34.19 -12.83
C ALA A 148 0.37 -35.26 -11.74
N GLY A 149 -0.72 -35.19 -10.99
CA GLY A 149 -0.95 -36.05 -9.82
C GLY A 149 -0.08 -35.72 -8.61
N GLU A 150 0.51 -34.53 -8.57
CA GLU A 150 1.46 -34.04 -7.55
C GLU A 150 0.83 -33.00 -6.60
N CYS A 151 -0.49 -32.80 -6.67
CA CYS A 151 -1.19 -31.82 -5.84
C CYS A 151 -1.17 -32.24 -4.36
N SER A 152 -0.35 -31.55 -3.57
CA SER A 152 -0.25 -31.76 -2.13
C SER A 152 -1.26 -30.91 -1.37
N ARG A 153 -1.56 -31.31 -0.12
CA ARG A 153 -2.36 -30.48 0.80
C ARG A 153 -1.75 -29.09 0.98
N GLU A 154 -0.42 -29.00 1.09
CA GLU A 154 0.29 -27.73 1.20
C GLU A 154 0.05 -26.83 -0.02
N ALA A 155 0.06 -27.39 -1.24
CA ALA A 155 -0.22 -26.61 -2.45
C ALA A 155 -1.63 -26.00 -2.42
N VAL A 156 -2.62 -26.77 -1.97
CA VAL A 156 -4.00 -26.30 -1.78
C VAL A 156 -4.05 -25.20 -0.71
N GLU A 157 -3.43 -25.42 0.45
CA GLU A 157 -3.39 -24.44 1.56
C GLU A 157 -2.75 -23.11 1.13
N ARG A 158 -1.62 -23.15 0.41
CA ARG A 158 -0.96 -21.95 -0.13
C ARG A 158 -1.84 -21.20 -1.13
N HIS A 159 -2.59 -21.92 -1.97
CA HIS A 159 -3.55 -21.31 -2.88
C HIS A 159 -4.71 -20.65 -2.13
N LEU A 160 -5.30 -21.33 -1.15
CA LEU A 160 -6.36 -20.79 -0.32
C LEU A 160 -5.91 -19.52 0.41
N ALA A 161 -4.67 -19.46 0.90
CA ALA A 161 -4.12 -18.27 1.53
C ALA A 161 -4.00 -17.07 0.57
N THR A 162 -4.04 -17.29 -0.75
CA THR A 162 -3.84 -16.28 -1.80
C THR A 162 -5.16 -15.71 -2.34
N LEU A 163 -6.31 -16.29 -1.97
CA LEU A 163 -7.61 -15.77 -2.38
C LEU A 163 -7.87 -14.39 -1.76
N TYR A 164 -8.22 -13.41 -2.59
CA TYR A 164 -8.26 -12.00 -2.17
C TYR A 164 -9.46 -11.68 -1.27
N LEU A 165 -10.65 -12.15 -1.63
CA LEU A 165 -11.88 -11.79 -0.90
C LEU A 165 -11.91 -12.33 0.55
N PRO A 166 -11.50 -13.58 0.84
CA PRO A 166 -11.41 -14.02 2.23
C PRO A 166 -10.51 -13.11 3.07
N GLN A 167 -9.35 -12.70 2.54
CA GLN A 167 -8.40 -11.83 3.25
C GLN A 167 -9.01 -10.46 3.52
N LEU A 168 -9.65 -9.88 2.51
CA LEU A 168 -10.29 -8.58 2.63
C LEU A 168 -11.49 -8.59 3.59
N ILE A 169 -12.37 -9.59 3.48
CA ILE A 169 -13.55 -9.72 4.35
C ILE A 169 -13.09 -9.88 5.81
N ARG A 170 -12.12 -10.79 6.05
CA ARG A 170 -11.58 -11.01 7.39
C ARG A 170 -10.95 -9.74 7.97
N HIS A 171 -10.18 -9.03 7.16
CA HIS A 171 -9.54 -7.79 7.59
C HIS A 171 -10.58 -6.73 7.99
N VAL A 172 -11.61 -6.50 7.17
CA VAL A 172 -12.70 -5.55 7.48
C VAL A 172 -13.47 -5.95 8.73
N GLN A 173 -13.73 -7.24 8.91
CA GLN A 173 -14.41 -7.78 10.11
C GLN A 173 -13.60 -7.50 11.39
N ILE A 174 -12.31 -7.81 11.37
CA ILE A 174 -11.41 -7.51 12.49
C ILE A 174 -11.34 -6.00 12.72
N ALA A 175 -11.24 -5.21 11.65
CA ALA A 175 -11.12 -3.75 11.78
C ALA A 175 -12.36 -3.14 12.43
N LEU A 176 -13.56 -3.52 11.99
CA LEU A 176 -14.82 -3.10 12.61
C LEU A 176 -14.84 -3.45 14.11
N GLU A 177 -14.58 -4.70 14.45
CA GLU A 177 -14.70 -5.16 15.83
C GLU A 177 -13.63 -4.54 16.75
N ALA A 178 -12.39 -4.43 16.27
CA ALA A 178 -11.31 -3.81 17.02
C ALA A 178 -11.54 -2.31 17.23
N MET A 179 -12.00 -1.58 16.21
CA MET A 179 -12.31 -0.15 16.34
C MET A 179 -13.48 0.10 17.30
N ARG A 180 -14.50 -0.78 17.30
CA ARG A 180 -15.60 -0.73 18.27
C ARG A 180 -15.08 -0.92 19.70
N ARG A 181 -14.21 -1.91 19.94
CA ARG A 181 -13.59 -2.15 21.25
C ARG A 181 -12.71 -0.99 21.71
N ALA A 182 -11.96 -0.39 20.78
CA ALA A 182 -11.07 0.73 21.04
C ALA A 182 -11.83 2.04 21.30
N GLY A 183 -13.07 2.16 20.83
CA GLY A 183 -13.85 3.40 20.89
C GLY A 183 -13.43 4.41 19.82
N THR A 184 -12.89 3.94 18.69
CA THR A 184 -12.50 4.80 17.57
C THR A 184 -13.72 5.51 17.00
N GLY A 185 -13.62 6.83 16.83
CA GLY A 185 -14.70 7.67 16.34
C GLY A 185 -14.73 7.78 14.81
N LEU A 186 -13.58 7.75 14.16
CA LEU A 186 -13.46 7.92 12.72
C LEU A 186 -12.38 7.03 12.11
N TYR A 187 -12.71 6.39 10.99
CA TYR A 187 -11.81 5.65 10.12
C TYR A 187 -11.84 6.26 8.72
N LEU A 188 -10.72 6.80 8.25
CA LEU A 188 -10.59 7.37 6.92
C LEU A 188 -9.61 6.53 6.11
N LYS A 189 -10.09 5.98 4.99
CA LYS A 189 -9.27 5.24 4.05
C LYS A 189 -8.73 6.15 2.95
N ILE A 190 -7.44 6.07 2.65
CA ILE A 190 -6.88 6.58 1.41
C ILE A 190 -6.69 5.37 0.49
N GLY A 191 -7.64 5.22 -0.44
CA GLY A 191 -7.73 4.09 -1.34
C GLY A 191 -6.98 4.28 -2.65
N THR A 192 -7.21 3.34 -3.57
CA THR A 192 -6.73 3.41 -4.95
C THR A 192 -7.82 2.94 -5.90
N ALA A 193 -7.76 3.32 -7.18
CA ALA A 193 -8.59 2.76 -8.24
C ALA A 193 -7.91 1.60 -9.00
N GLY A 194 -6.63 1.34 -8.75
CA GLY A 194 -5.86 0.30 -9.44
C GLY A 194 -5.20 0.77 -10.74
N THR A 195 -5.95 1.27 -11.72
CA THR A 195 -5.45 1.58 -13.07
C THR A 195 -4.88 2.99 -13.29
N GLY A 196 -5.07 3.91 -12.33
CA GLY A 196 -4.58 5.29 -12.45
C GLY A 196 -5.52 6.24 -13.21
N GLY A 197 -6.84 6.11 -13.00
CA GLY A 197 -7.83 7.12 -13.41
C GLY A 197 -8.27 7.11 -14.88
N GLN A 198 -7.47 6.53 -15.78
CA GLN A 198 -7.69 6.57 -17.23
C GLN A 198 -8.64 5.47 -17.78
N GLY A 199 -9.51 4.95 -16.91
CA GLY A 199 -10.51 3.94 -17.26
C GLY A 199 -10.01 2.49 -17.19
N LEU A 200 -10.77 1.59 -17.84
CA LEU A 200 -10.57 0.14 -17.74
C LEU A 200 -9.46 -0.38 -18.65
N ASN A 201 -9.19 0.28 -19.77
CA ASN A 201 -8.37 -0.22 -20.87
C ASN A 201 -7.00 0.47 -21.00
N ILE A 202 -6.75 1.55 -20.26
CA ILE A 202 -5.54 2.36 -20.35
C ILE A 202 -4.79 2.30 -19.01
N PRO A 203 -3.85 1.35 -18.84
CA PRO A 203 -3.04 1.30 -17.64
C PRO A 203 -1.85 2.28 -17.76
N PHE A 204 -1.87 3.37 -16.99
CA PHE A 204 -0.67 4.23 -16.86
C PHE A 204 0.34 3.71 -15.83
N THR A 205 -0.04 2.65 -15.12
CA THR A 205 0.78 2.06 -14.05
C THR A 205 1.49 0.82 -14.55
N HIS A 206 2.71 0.59 -14.04
CA HIS A 206 3.51 -0.62 -14.29
C HIS A 206 3.97 -0.87 -15.75
N SER A 207 3.91 0.14 -16.62
CA SER A 207 4.40 0.08 -18.01
C SER A 207 3.74 -1.03 -18.84
N GLU A 208 2.46 -1.32 -18.58
CA GLU A 208 1.70 -2.34 -19.31
C GLU A 208 1.03 -1.73 -20.55
N GLU A 209 1.00 -2.43 -21.69
CA GLU A 209 0.27 -1.97 -22.89
C GLU A 209 -1.25 -2.21 -22.77
N ARG A 210 -1.64 -3.24 -22.01
CA ARG A 210 -3.03 -3.59 -21.65
C ARG A 210 -3.07 -3.99 -20.19
N PRO A 211 -4.15 -3.68 -19.46
CA PRO A 211 -4.21 -3.97 -18.04
C PRO A 211 -4.06 -5.47 -17.80
N SER A 212 -3.03 -5.85 -17.06
CA SER A 212 -2.82 -7.24 -16.69
C SER A 212 -3.96 -7.71 -15.78
N ARG A 213 -4.13 -9.03 -15.71
CA ARG A 213 -5.08 -9.64 -14.77
C ARG A 213 -4.78 -9.23 -13.33
N MET A 214 -3.51 -9.01 -13.00
CA MET A 214 -3.07 -8.55 -11.68
C MET A 214 -3.52 -7.11 -11.41
N LEU A 215 -3.36 -6.22 -12.39
CA LEU A 215 -3.80 -4.84 -12.28
C LEU A 215 -5.33 -4.73 -12.15
N LEU A 216 -6.08 -5.48 -12.96
CA LEU A 216 -7.54 -5.55 -12.85
C LEU A 216 -8.00 -6.18 -11.53
N ALA A 217 -7.26 -7.15 -10.99
CA ALA A 217 -7.52 -7.69 -9.67
C ALA A 217 -7.35 -6.63 -8.58
N LYS A 218 -6.33 -5.75 -8.66
CA LYS A 218 -6.17 -4.61 -7.76
C LYS A 218 -7.41 -3.70 -7.80
N SER A 219 -7.91 -3.35 -9.00
CA SER A 219 -9.16 -2.59 -9.14
C SER A 219 -10.36 -3.31 -8.55
N GLY A 220 -10.50 -4.62 -8.79
CA GLY A 220 -11.59 -5.42 -8.23
C GLY A 220 -11.57 -5.49 -6.70
N VAL A 221 -10.39 -5.70 -6.10
CA VAL A 221 -10.21 -5.69 -4.65
C VAL A 221 -10.45 -4.30 -4.07
N ALA A 222 -10.00 -3.24 -4.75
CA ALA A 222 -10.28 -1.86 -4.33
C ALA A 222 -11.77 -1.52 -4.35
N GLY A 223 -12.50 -1.96 -5.38
CA GLY A 223 -13.96 -1.83 -5.45
C GLY A 223 -14.68 -2.61 -4.36
N ALA A 224 -14.27 -3.87 -4.12
CA ALA A 224 -14.80 -4.68 -3.02
C ALA A 224 -14.53 -4.02 -1.66
N HIS A 225 -13.34 -3.45 -1.44
CA HIS A 225 -12.99 -2.77 -0.19
C HIS A 225 -13.90 -1.56 0.02
N THR A 226 -14.10 -0.72 -1.00
CA THR A 226 -15.02 0.42 -0.98
C THR A 226 -16.42 0.01 -0.52
N LEU A 227 -16.96 -1.06 -1.12
CA LEU A 227 -18.30 -1.55 -0.77
C LEU A 227 -18.37 -2.09 0.65
N LEU A 228 -17.33 -2.78 1.12
CA LEU A 228 -17.24 -3.26 2.49
C LEU A 228 -17.15 -2.10 3.50
N LEU A 229 -16.40 -1.03 3.19
CA LEU A 229 -16.34 0.19 3.99
C LEU A 229 -17.68 0.93 4.01
N TYR A 230 -18.40 0.95 2.88
CA TYR A 230 -19.76 1.49 2.80
C TYR A 230 -20.75 0.76 3.73
N LEU A 231 -20.62 -0.57 3.84
CA LEU A 231 -21.40 -1.36 4.79
C LEU A 231 -20.97 -1.09 6.24
N MET A 232 -19.67 -0.97 6.50
CA MET A 232 -19.14 -0.61 7.82
C MET A 232 -19.70 0.74 8.29
N ALA A 233 -19.73 1.75 7.41
CA ALA A 233 -20.27 3.09 7.68
C ALA A 233 -21.74 3.08 8.15
N ARG A 234 -22.51 2.05 7.74
CA ARG A 234 -23.94 1.88 8.06
C ARG A 234 -24.19 0.91 9.20
N THR A 235 -23.13 0.37 9.79
CA THR A 235 -23.24 -0.57 10.89
C THR A 235 -23.45 0.18 12.21
N PRO A 236 -24.52 -0.11 12.98
CA PRO A 236 -24.75 0.54 14.26
C PRO A 236 -23.59 0.36 15.24
N GLY A 237 -23.14 1.47 15.83
CA GLY A 237 -22.03 1.49 16.79
C GLY A 237 -20.65 1.34 16.16
N ALA A 238 -20.54 1.33 14.82
CA ALA A 238 -19.25 1.44 14.10
C ALA A 238 -18.73 2.90 14.13
N PRO A 239 -17.42 3.12 13.86
CA PRO A 239 -16.90 4.46 13.62
C PRO A 239 -17.57 5.12 12.40
N ALA A 240 -17.46 6.45 12.31
CA ALA A 240 -17.68 7.12 11.04
C ALA A 240 -16.62 6.64 10.03
N VAL A 241 -17.05 6.26 8.83
CA VAL A 241 -16.15 5.72 7.80
C VAL A 241 -16.18 6.64 6.58
N LYS A 242 -14.99 7.03 6.12
CA LYS A 242 -14.78 7.85 4.93
C LYS A 242 -13.73 7.23 4.03
N GLU A 243 -13.79 7.49 2.73
CA GLU A 243 -12.72 7.04 1.82
C GLU A 243 -12.42 8.09 0.75
N ILE A 244 -11.16 8.46 0.60
CA ILE A 244 -10.67 9.26 -0.53
C ILE A 244 -9.92 8.31 -1.49
N LYS A 245 -10.15 8.44 -2.79
CA LYS A 245 -9.45 7.64 -3.81
C LYS A 245 -8.71 8.53 -4.81
N PRO A 246 -7.43 8.85 -4.55
CA PRO A 246 -6.58 9.48 -5.55
C PRO A 246 -6.48 8.59 -6.79
N THR A 247 -6.76 9.17 -7.96
CA THR A 247 -6.65 8.48 -9.25
C THR A 247 -5.51 9.00 -10.11
N ALA A 248 -4.93 10.15 -9.77
CA ALA A 248 -3.73 10.70 -10.38
C ALA A 248 -2.44 10.09 -9.79
N ALA A 249 -1.30 10.36 -10.43
CA ALA A 249 -0.01 9.94 -9.88
C ALA A 249 0.32 10.72 -8.61
N ILE A 250 0.60 10.02 -7.50
CA ILE A 250 1.00 10.69 -6.25
C ILE A 250 2.50 11.00 -6.34
N SER A 251 2.82 12.29 -6.46
CA SER A 251 4.20 12.77 -6.69
C SER A 251 4.54 13.89 -5.71
N TRP A 252 5.74 14.00 -5.17
CA TRP A 252 6.92 13.13 -5.21
C TRP A 252 7.52 13.06 -3.81
N LYS A 253 8.32 12.05 -3.51
CA LYS A 253 9.08 12.01 -2.26
C LYS A 253 10.21 13.03 -2.28
N ARG A 254 10.96 13.08 -3.38
CA ARG A 254 12.05 14.03 -3.59
C ARG A 254 12.45 14.10 -5.06
N ILE A 255 13.16 15.17 -5.41
CA ILE A 255 13.92 15.29 -6.66
C ILE A 255 15.39 15.30 -6.26
N ALA A 256 16.21 14.46 -6.88
CA ALA A 256 17.61 14.29 -6.51
C ALA A 256 18.51 14.05 -7.74
N TYR A 257 19.80 14.27 -7.56
CA TYR A 257 20.84 13.83 -8.49
C TYR A 257 21.61 12.67 -7.86
N GLY A 258 21.87 11.60 -8.62
CA GLY A 258 22.74 10.51 -8.19
C GLY A 258 22.52 9.23 -9.00
N GLU A 259 22.93 8.10 -8.42
CA GLU A 259 22.77 6.77 -9.01
C GLU A 259 21.31 6.45 -9.36
N VAL A 260 21.08 6.09 -10.63
CA VAL A 260 19.77 5.64 -11.12
C VAL A 260 19.65 4.15 -10.88
N ARG A 261 18.65 3.76 -10.08
CA ARG A 261 18.39 2.37 -9.69
C ARG A 261 17.08 1.85 -10.25
N LYS A 262 17.09 0.59 -10.68
CA LYS A 262 15.90 -0.18 -11.04
C LYS A 262 15.80 -1.40 -10.13
N ARG A 263 14.71 -1.50 -9.36
CA ARG A 263 14.49 -2.59 -8.37
C ARG A 263 15.66 -2.74 -7.38
N GLY A 264 16.18 -1.62 -6.89
CA GLY A 264 17.30 -1.58 -5.94
C GLY A 264 18.68 -1.83 -6.54
N ARG A 265 18.79 -2.11 -7.85
CA ARG A 265 20.06 -2.31 -8.54
C ARG A 265 20.40 -1.10 -9.41
N GLY A 266 21.64 -0.62 -9.34
CA GLY A 266 22.14 0.41 -10.25
C GLY A 266 22.02 -0.02 -11.71
N ILE A 267 21.63 0.90 -12.58
CA ILE A 267 21.67 0.68 -14.02
C ILE A 267 23.12 0.86 -14.47
N GLU A 268 23.68 -0.12 -15.17
CA GLU A 268 25.05 -0.02 -15.69
C GLU A 268 25.13 1.08 -16.75
N ARG A 269 26.15 1.93 -16.64
CA ARG A 269 26.45 2.94 -17.65
C ARG A 269 27.24 2.30 -18.78
N CYS A 270 26.79 2.53 -20.01
CA CYS A 270 27.39 2.00 -21.22
C CYS A 270 27.68 3.14 -22.19
N ASP A 271 28.84 3.09 -22.83
CA ASP A 271 29.19 3.98 -23.94
C ASP A 271 28.88 3.29 -25.26
N ALA A 272 28.21 3.99 -26.17
CA ALA A 272 28.03 3.50 -27.53
C ALA A 272 29.38 3.46 -28.26
N THR A 273 29.72 2.30 -28.83
CA THR A 273 30.97 2.12 -29.60
C THR A 273 30.79 2.44 -31.09
N GLY A 274 29.55 2.50 -31.56
CA GLY A 274 29.18 2.87 -32.91
C GLY A 274 27.66 2.86 -33.10
N PRO A 275 27.16 3.41 -34.22
CA PRO A 275 25.75 3.30 -34.56
C PRO A 275 25.38 1.86 -34.92
N LEU A 276 24.20 1.42 -34.49
CA LEU A 276 23.58 0.15 -34.90
C LEU A 276 22.26 0.43 -35.61
N PRO A 277 21.96 -0.25 -36.73
CA PRO A 277 20.61 -0.30 -37.28
C PRO A 277 19.61 -0.79 -36.23
N ILE A 278 18.39 -0.25 -36.22
CA ILE A 278 17.39 -0.57 -35.19
C ILE A 278 16.95 -2.04 -35.26
N GLU A 279 16.97 -2.63 -36.45
CA GLU A 279 16.71 -4.04 -36.70
C GLU A 279 17.72 -4.98 -36.00
N ASP A 280 18.95 -4.50 -35.78
CA ASP A 280 20.03 -5.27 -35.15
C ASP A 280 20.20 -4.94 -33.65
N ALA A 281 19.62 -3.83 -33.19
CA ALA A 281 19.79 -3.27 -31.84
C ALA A 281 19.24 -4.16 -30.71
N PHE A 282 18.41 -5.15 -31.03
CA PHE A 282 17.80 -6.07 -30.07
C PHE A 282 18.24 -7.53 -30.27
N GLY A 283 19.26 -7.77 -31.11
CA GLY A 283 19.84 -9.08 -31.38
C GLY A 283 21.26 -9.25 -30.82
N ALA A 284 21.93 -10.35 -31.18
CA ALA A 284 23.31 -10.63 -30.74
C ALA A 284 24.33 -9.59 -31.21
N ALA A 285 24.02 -8.82 -32.26
CA ALA A 285 24.86 -7.72 -32.73
C ALA A 285 24.92 -6.56 -31.72
N ALA A 286 23.92 -6.42 -30.85
CA ALA A 286 23.84 -5.36 -29.85
C ALA A 286 25.05 -5.37 -28.89
N ASP A 287 25.54 -6.55 -28.53
CA ASP A 287 26.70 -6.73 -27.62
C ASP A 287 27.98 -6.08 -28.15
N SER A 288 28.07 -5.85 -29.47
CA SER A 288 29.22 -5.18 -30.10
C SER A 288 29.07 -3.66 -30.21
N GLY A 289 27.86 -3.13 -30.04
CA GLY A 289 27.53 -1.70 -30.23
C GLY A 289 27.64 -0.85 -28.97
N TYR A 290 27.95 -1.46 -27.83
CA TYR A 290 28.24 -0.73 -26.60
C TYR A 290 29.39 -1.34 -25.83
N ARG A 291 29.94 -0.56 -24.90
CA ARG A 291 30.91 -1.02 -23.91
C ARG A 291 30.47 -0.56 -22.53
N ALA A 292 30.38 -1.49 -21.59
CA ALA A 292 30.17 -1.17 -20.19
C ALA A 292 31.33 -0.32 -19.64
N THR A 293 31.00 0.75 -18.93
CA THR A 293 32.02 1.63 -18.33
C THR A 293 32.48 1.12 -16.96
N GLY A 294 31.78 0.13 -16.39
CA GLY A 294 32.01 -0.34 -15.01
C GLY A 294 31.50 0.63 -13.94
N GLU A 295 30.77 1.66 -14.34
CA GLU A 295 30.13 2.64 -13.45
C GLU A 295 28.61 2.52 -13.57
N THR A 296 27.90 3.04 -12.58
CA THR A 296 26.44 3.16 -12.63
C THR A 296 26.02 4.44 -13.31
N LEU A 297 24.89 4.40 -14.00
CA LEU A 297 24.26 5.60 -14.57
C LEU A 297 23.88 6.56 -13.43
N GLU A 298 24.31 7.81 -13.57
CA GLU A 298 23.91 8.91 -12.69
C GLU A 298 23.07 9.92 -13.45
N GLY A 299 22.14 10.57 -12.76
CA GLY A 299 21.33 11.62 -13.35
C GLY A 299 20.38 12.27 -12.36
N VAL A 300 19.63 13.26 -12.86
CA VAL A 300 18.50 13.84 -12.13
C VAL A 300 17.32 12.91 -12.27
N TYR A 301 16.70 12.56 -11.14
CA TYR A 301 15.50 11.74 -11.10
C TYR A 301 14.49 12.27 -10.07
N LEU A 302 13.22 11.98 -10.34
CA LEU A 302 12.12 12.14 -9.40
C LEU A 302 11.85 10.80 -8.72
N ASP A 303 11.85 10.79 -7.39
CA ASP A 303 11.56 9.62 -6.56
C ASP A 303 10.06 9.62 -6.20
N ALA A 304 9.29 8.74 -6.84
CA ALA A 304 7.86 8.58 -6.60
C ALA A 304 7.54 7.50 -5.55
N GLY A 305 8.53 7.13 -4.71
CA GLY A 305 8.35 6.13 -3.66
C GLY A 305 8.13 4.72 -4.23
N GLU A 306 6.99 4.11 -3.89
CA GLU A 306 6.66 2.74 -4.35
C GLU A 306 6.59 2.61 -5.88
N ASN A 307 6.36 3.72 -6.60
CA ASN A 307 6.28 3.73 -8.05
C ASN A 307 7.67 3.83 -8.74
N GLY A 308 8.75 4.00 -7.97
CA GLY A 308 10.12 4.02 -8.46
C GLY A 308 10.61 5.41 -8.88
N LEU A 309 11.66 5.42 -9.71
CA LEU A 309 12.33 6.63 -10.18
C LEU A 309 11.84 6.99 -11.58
N PHE A 310 11.62 8.29 -11.81
CA PHE A 310 11.21 8.85 -13.09
C PHE A 310 12.26 9.85 -13.59
N SER A 311 12.58 9.76 -14.87
CA SER A 311 13.27 10.84 -15.59
C SER A 311 12.32 12.04 -15.82
N LEU A 312 12.89 13.18 -16.22
CA LEU A 312 12.10 14.36 -16.60
C LEU A 312 11.06 14.04 -17.67
N GLY A 313 11.48 13.39 -18.77
CA GLY A 313 10.59 13.09 -19.90
C GLY A 313 9.50 12.09 -19.54
N GLU A 314 9.79 11.08 -18.71
CA GLU A 314 8.77 10.16 -18.20
C GLU A 314 7.76 10.87 -17.32
N PHE A 315 8.23 11.78 -16.45
CA PHE A 315 7.35 12.54 -15.57
C PHE A 315 6.49 13.55 -16.34
N GLU A 316 7.06 14.30 -17.28
CA GLU A 316 6.32 15.20 -18.18
C GLU A 316 5.26 14.44 -18.98
N THR A 317 5.60 13.25 -19.48
CA THR A 317 4.65 12.40 -20.19
C THR A 317 3.57 11.87 -19.26
N LEU A 318 3.90 11.40 -18.07
CA LEU A 318 2.92 10.89 -17.10
C LEU A 318 1.91 11.98 -16.71
N THR A 319 2.40 13.21 -16.54
CA THR A 319 1.65 14.32 -15.96
C THR A 319 1.02 15.28 -16.97
N ALA A 320 1.16 15.01 -18.28
CA ALA A 320 0.55 15.86 -19.29
C ALA A 320 -0.99 15.84 -19.18
N LEU A 321 -1.61 16.97 -19.54
CA LEU A 321 -3.06 17.12 -19.50
C LEU A 321 -3.77 16.03 -20.32
N GLY A 322 -4.79 15.43 -19.73
CA GLY A 322 -5.53 14.32 -20.33
C GLY A 322 -4.85 12.95 -20.20
N LEU A 323 -3.67 12.88 -19.58
CA LEU A 323 -3.02 11.63 -19.17
C LEU A 323 -3.23 11.41 -17.66
N MET A 324 -2.34 10.71 -16.96
CA MET A 324 -2.57 10.36 -15.56
C MET A 324 -2.61 11.58 -14.62
N GLU A 325 -1.99 12.69 -15.03
CA GLU A 325 -1.82 13.89 -14.22
C GLU A 325 -1.11 13.56 -12.88
N TYR A 326 -0.97 14.54 -11.99
CA TYR A 326 -0.43 14.28 -10.66
C TYR A 326 -1.22 15.02 -9.58
N ILE A 327 -1.09 14.50 -8.36
CA ILE A 327 -1.53 15.14 -7.14
C ILE A 327 -0.41 15.02 -6.11
N THR A 328 -0.24 16.05 -5.30
CA THR A 328 0.74 16.03 -4.22
C THR A 328 0.21 15.31 -2.98
N PRO A 329 1.09 14.68 -2.18
CA PRO A 329 0.74 14.14 -0.87
C PRO A 329 0.07 15.17 0.04
N GLU A 330 0.50 16.43 -0.06
CA GLU A 330 -0.02 17.57 0.70
C GLU A 330 -1.47 17.90 0.30
N GLU A 331 -1.81 17.89 -1.00
CA GLU A 331 -3.19 18.07 -1.45
C GLU A 331 -4.11 16.96 -0.92
N ILE A 332 -3.63 15.70 -0.92
CA ILE A 332 -4.37 14.59 -0.31
C ILE A 332 -4.54 14.83 1.20
N ALA A 333 -3.47 15.26 1.89
CA ALA A 333 -3.49 15.50 3.32
C ALA A 333 -4.46 16.63 3.72
N ASP A 334 -4.55 17.69 2.91
CA ASP A 334 -5.53 18.77 3.10
C ASP A 334 -6.97 18.24 3.04
N ASP A 335 -7.27 17.39 2.07
CA ASP A 335 -8.59 16.77 1.97
C ASP A 335 -8.87 15.80 3.11
N VAL A 336 -7.89 15.01 3.54
CA VAL A 336 -8.00 14.16 4.74
C VAL A 336 -8.37 14.99 5.97
N VAL A 337 -7.66 16.09 6.22
CA VAL A 337 -7.93 17.00 7.34
C VAL A 337 -9.34 17.60 7.24
N ARG A 338 -9.74 18.04 6.04
CA ARG A 338 -11.09 18.58 5.80
C ARG A 338 -12.18 17.55 6.09
N GLU A 339 -12.00 16.33 5.60
CA GLU A 339 -12.93 15.22 5.78
C GLU A 339 -13.04 14.78 7.25
N ILE A 340 -11.92 14.71 7.99
CA ILE A 340 -11.93 14.46 9.43
C ILE A 340 -12.75 15.55 10.16
N ARG A 341 -12.58 16.81 9.75
CA ARG A 341 -13.29 17.95 10.35
C ARG A 341 -14.77 18.04 9.92
N GLY A 342 -15.17 17.30 8.89
CA GLY A 342 -16.54 17.25 8.37
C GLY A 342 -16.84 18.31 7.31
N TYR A 343 -15.82 18.86 6.65
CA TYR A 343 -16.00 19.69 5.47
C TYR A 343 -16.15 18.81 4.23
N PRO A 344 -17.24 18.94 3.44
CA PRO A 344 -17.42 18.13 2.25
C PRO A 344 -16.40 18.55 1.19
N THR A 345 -15.50 17.64 0.82
CA THR A 345 -14.52 17.89 -0.26
C THR A 345 -15.07 17.52 -1.64
N GLY A 346 -16.08 16.64 -1.68
CA GLY A 346 -16.53 16.00 -2.93
C GLY A 346 -15.63 14.84 -3.37
N HIS A 347 -14.56 14.54 -2.62
CA HIS A 347 -13.64 13.44 -2.89
C HIS A 347 -13.88 12.19 -2.03
N ASP A 348 -14.74 12.28 -1.01
CA ASP A 348 -15.24 11.12 -0.26
C ASP A 348 -16.17 10.27 -1.13
N VAL A 349 -15.85 8.99 -1.29
CA VAL A 349 -16.62 8.04 -2.11
C VAL A 349 -17.49 7.09 -1.28
N VAL A 350 -17.46 7.19 0.05
CA VAL A 350 -18.23 6.34 0.97
C VAL A 350 -19.27 7.12 1.77
N GLY A 351 -18.88 8.24 2.37
CA GLY A 351 -19.54 8.86 3.54
C GLY A 351 -20.17 10.22 3.33
#